data_AF-A0A0L8G6V8-F1
#
_entry.id   AF-A0A0L8G6V8-F1
#
_cell.length_a   1.000
_cell.length_b   1.000
_cell.length_c   1.000
_cell.angle_alpha   90.00
_cell.angle_beta   90.00
_cell.angle_gamma   90.00
#
_symmetry.space_group_name_H-M   'P 1'
#
loop_
_entity.id
_entity.type
_entity.pdbx_description
1 polymer ?
#
loop_
_entity_poly.entity_id
_entity_poly.type
_entity_poly.pdbx_seq_one_letter_code
_entity_poly.pdbx_strand_id
1 'polypeptide(L)'
;MVEIDPDYTSYFEFEEEDSMYPASYHVVFFGKKVSRAWVPLACIKPFEKGHSPPASYENVKYSLTDQRTEAIKSANEANEFDLKTRLNIYSFSKRFSGSWGNCDCEDCDKNETMDLSDSC
;
A
#
# COMPACT_ATOMS: atom_id res chain seq x y z
N MET A 1 -1.29 -2.91 1.41
CA MET A 1 -1.80 -1.65 1.98
C MET A 1 -2.55 -0.92 0.90
N VAL A 2 -3.75 -0.39 1.17
CA VAL A 2 -4.48 0.46 0.22
C VAL A 2 -3.84 1.84 0.19
N GLU A 3 -3.55 2.37 -0.99
CA GLU A 3 -3.04 3.74 -1.17
C GLU A 3 -3.44 4.32 -2.52
N ILE A 4 -3.26 5.63 -2.69
CA ILE A 4 -3.49 6.32 -3.96
C ILE A 4 -2.56 5.75 -5.03
N ASP A 5 -3.12 5.39 -6.17
CA ASP A 5 -2.36 5.00 -7.35
C ASP A 5 -1.58 6.22 -7.88
N PRO A 6 -0.24 6.15 -7.97
CA PRO A 6 0.56 7.26 -8.49
C PRO A 6 0.26 7.61 -9.95
N ASP A 7 -0.34 6.72 -10.74
CA ASP A 7 -0.68 6.97 -12.14
C ASP A 7 -2.10 7.52 -12.33
N TYR A 8 -3.05 7.12 -11.47
CA TYR A 8 -4.47 7.46 -11.61
C TYR A 8 -5.01 8.40 -10.52
N THR A 9 -4.19 8.76 -9.52
CA THR A 9 -4.52 9.68 -8.42
C THR A 9 -5.77 9.30 -7.60
N SER A 10 -6.23 8.05 -7.72
CA SER A 10 -7.32 7.46 -6.92
C SER A 10 -6.85 6.19 -6.22
N TYR A 11 -7.50 5.80 -5.13
CA TYR A 11 -7.25 4.55 -4.40
C TYR A 11 -8.38 3.52 -4.55
N PHE A 12 -9.46 3.88 -5.24
CA PHE A 12 -10.61 3.01 -5.50
C PHE A 12 -11.22 3.35 -6.87
N GLU A 13 -11.96 2.40 -7.44
CA GLU A 13 -12.74 2.61 -8.66
C GLU A 13 -14.13 1.99 -8.52
N PHE A 14 -15.11 2.54 -9.22
CA PHE A 14 -16.46 2.00 -9.33
C PHE A 14 -16.61 1.22 -10.63
N GLU A 15 -17.50 0.23 -10.67
CA GLU A 15 -17.82 -0.52 -11.89
C GLU A 15 -18.68 0.33 -12.85
N GLU A 16 -19.64 1.05 -12.27
CA GLU A 16 -20.53 1.98 -12.96
C GLU A 16 -20.65 3.29 -12.17
N GLU A 17 -21.02 4.40 -12.82
CA GLU A 17 -21.10 5.73 -12.19
C GLU A 17 -22.09 5.80 -11.02
N ASP A 18 -23.20 5.06 -11.10
CA ASP A 18 -24.23 5.00 -10.05
C ASP A 18 -23.94 3.96 -8.95
N SER A 19 -22.75 3.35 -8.96
CA SER A 19 -22.37 2.34 -7.95
C SER A 19 -22.24 2.96 -6.56
N MET A 20 -22.89 2.36 -5.56
CA MET A 20 -22.76 2.79 -4.16
C MET A 20 -21.47 2.30 -3.48
N TYR A 21 -20.82 1.27 -4.02
CA TYR A 21 -19.65 0.63 -3.42
C TYR A 21 -18.53 0.48 -4.45
N PRO A 22 -17.25 0.67 -4.05
CA PRO A 22 -16.13 0.46 -4.96
C PRO A 22 -16.04 -0.97 -5.47
N ALA A 23 -15.75 -1.12 -6.75
CA ALA A 23 -15.52 -2.39 -7.40
C ALA A 23 -14.13 -2.95 -7.06
N SER A 24 -13.13 -2.07 -6.97
CA SER A 24 -11.75 -2.45 -6.69
C SER A 24 -11.00 -1.34 -5.95
N TYR A 25 -9.87 -1.71 -5.33
CA TYR A 25 -8.98 -0.79 -4.65
C TYR A 25 -7.55 -0.97 -5.15
N HIS A 26 -6.81 0.14 -5.22
CA HIS A 26 -5.39 0.11 -5.47
C HIS A 26 -4.64 -0.34 -4.21
N VAL A 27 -3.86 -1.40 -4.33
CA VAL A 27 -3.12 -1.99 -3.21
C VAL A 27 -1.63 -2.12 -3.53
N VAL A 28 -0.80 -1.86 -2.53
CA VAL A 28 0.63 -2.17 -2.50
C VAL A 28 0.87 -3.42 -1.69
N PHE A 29 1.55 -4.39 -2.28
CA PHE A 29 1.89 -5.64 -1.61
C PHE A 29 3.12 -5.46 -0.72
N PHE A 30 3.03 -5.99 0.50
CA PHE A 30 4.20 -6.14 1.36
C PHE A 30 5.12 -7.26 0.85
N GLY A 31 6.40 -7.17 1.20
CA GLY A 31 7.44 -8.10 0.78
C GLY A 31 8.75 -7.39 0.48
N LYS A 32 9.80 -8.14 0.13
CA LYS A 32 11.12 -7.59 -0.21
C LYS A 32 11.11 -6.74 -1.48
N LYS A 33 10.41 -7.21 -2.52
CA LYS A 33 10.16 -6.42 -3.73
C LYS A 33 8.78 -5.80 -3.61
N VAL A 34 8.71 -4.48 -3.67
CA VAL A 34 7.43 -3.78 -3.69
C VAL A 34 6.76 -3.96 -5.04
N SER A 35 5.46 -4.23 -5.03
CA SER A 35 4.60 -4.30 -6.21
C SER A 35 3.22 -3.78 -5.84
N ARG A 36 2.39 -3.53 -6.86
CA ARG A 36 1.04 -2.98 -6.69
C ARG A 36 0.07 -3.59 -7.69
N ALA A 37 -1.22 -3.49 -7.41
CA ALA A 37 -2.28 -3.85 -8.34
C ALA A 37 -3.61 -3.19 -7.94
N TRP A 38 -4.53 -3.12 -8.89
CA TRP A 38 -5.95 -2.97 -8.60
C TRP A 38 -6.53 -4.34 -8.26
N VAL A 39 -7.15 -4.47 -7.09
CA VAL A 39 -7.69 -5.74 -6.58
C VAL A 39 -9.20 -5.59 -6.34
N PRO A 40 -10.03 -6.49 -6.90
CA PRO A 40 -11.48 -6.46 -6.69
C PRO A 40 -11.84 -6.54 -5.21
N LEU A 41 -12.89 -5.81 -4.81
CA LEU A 41 -13.39 -5.78 -3.42
C LEU A 41 -13.68 -7.20 -2.90
N ALA A 42 -14.20 -8.09 -3.74
CA ALA A 42 -14.47 -9.49 -3.37
C ALA A 42 -13.22 -10.29 -2.95
N CYS A 43 -12.01 -9.79 -3.26
CA CYS A 43 -10.74 -10.40 -2.90
C CYS A 43 -10.01 -9.67 -1.76
N ILE A 44 -10.63 -8.63 -1.18
CA ILE A 44 -10.04 -7.81 -0.12
C ILE A 44 -10.76 -8.09 1.21
N LYS A 45 -9.98 -8.13 2.28
CA LYS A 45 -10.49 -8.15 3.65
C LYS A 45 -9.62 -7.27 4.55
N PRO A 46 -10.18 -6.71 5.63
CA PRO A 46 -9.37 -6.05 6.65
C PRO A 46 -8.26 -6.99 7.15
N PHE A 47 -7.06 -6.44 7.30
CA PHE A 47 -5.95 -7.16 7.89
C PHE A 47 -6.04 -7.04 9.41
N GLU A 48 -5.95 -8.17 10.11
CA GLU A 48 -5.92 -8.24 11.56
C GLU A 48 -4.60 -8.87 11.99
N LYS A 49 -3.88 -8.20 12.90
CA LYS A 49 -2.58 -8.66 13.39
C LYS A 49 -2.71 -10.07 13.99
N GLY A 50 -1.79 -10.95 13.63
CA GLY A 50 -1.75 -12.32 14.15
C GLY A 50 -2.68 -13.31 13.44
N HIS A 51 -3.50 -12.87 12.47
CA HIS A 51 -4.26 -13.80 11.64
C HIS A 51 -3.35 -14.50 10.63
N SER A 52 -3.25 -15.81 10.77
CA SER A 52 -2.65 -16.65 9.75
C SER A 52 -3.59 -16.76 8.55
N PRO A 53 -3.04 -16.89 7.33
CA PRO A 53 -3.84 -17.24 6.18
C PRO A 53 -4.52 -18.61 6.40
N PRO A 54 -5.71 -18.85 5.81
CA PRO A 54 -6.34 -20.17 5.85
C PRO A 54 -5.40 -21.30 5.39
N ALA A 55 -5.53 -22.47 6.02
CA ALA A 55 -4.69 -23.64 5.74
C ALA A 55 -4.79 -24.14 4.29
N SER A 56 -5.89 -23.82 3.58
CA SER A 56 -6.04 -24.08 2.15
C SER A 56 -4.98 -23.37 1.28
N TYR A 57 -4.33 -22.33 1.80
CA TYR A 57 -3.22 -21.62 1.18
C TYR A 57 -1.84 -22.12 1.65
N GLU A 58 -1.75 -23.32 2.24
CA GLU A 58 -0.48 -23.94 2.65
C GLU A 58 0.21 -24.70 1.53
N ASN A 59 -0.51 -25.05 0.45
CA ASN A 59 0.06 -25.67 -0.76
C ASN A 59 0.83 -24.67 -1.64
N VAL A 60 1.40 -23.62 -1.04
CA VAL A 60 2.20 -22.61 -1.73
C VAL A 60 3.57 -23.22 -2.00
N LYS A 61 4.06 -23.08 -3.24
CA LYS A 61 5.41 -23.51 -3.63
C LYS A 61 6.42 -22.99 -2.61
N TYR A 62 7.29 -23.86 -2.10
CA TYR A 62 8.31 -23.54 -1.09
C TYR A 62 9.09 -22.24 -1.40
N SER A 63 9.29 -21.93 -2.69
CA SER A 63 9.94 -20.70 -3.18
C SER A 63 9.25 -19.38 -2.82
N LEU A 64 8.00 -19.41 -2.35
CA LEU A 64 7.23 -18.23 -1.97
C LEU A 64 7.02 -18.11 -0.45
N THR A 65 7.45 -19.11 0.33
CA THR A 65 7.29 -19.12 1.80
C THR A 65 8.05 -17.98 2.46
N ASP A 66 9.27 -17.68 2.01
CA ASP A 66 10.09 -16.59 2.56
C ASP A 66 9.46 -15.23 2.27
N GLN A 67 9.04 -14.99 1.02
CA GLN A 67 8.39 -13.74 0.62
C GLN A 67 7.09 -13.50 1.41
N ARG A 68 6.30 -14.57 1.62
CA ARG A 68 5.08 -14.52 2.42
C ARG A 68 5.37 -14.19 3.88
N THR A 69 6.39 -14.82 4.46
CA THR A 69 6.77 -14.59 5.87
C THR A 69 7.22 -13.16 6.08
N GLU A 70 8.05 -12.61 5.18
CA GLU A 70 8.45 -11.21 5.20
C GLU A 70 7.25 -10.26 5.04
N ALA A 71 6.33 -10.57 4.11
CA ALA A 71 5.14 -9.76 3.88
C ALA A 71 4.23 -9.69 5.12
N ILE A 72 4.02 -10.84 5.80
CA ILE A 72 3.25 -10.91 7.05
C ILE A 72 3.95 -10.12 8.16
N LYS A 73 5.28 -10.24 8.28
CA LYS A 73 6.05 -9.46 9.26
C LYS A 73 5.86 -7.95 9.03
N SER A 74 6.06 -7.47 7.81
CA SER A 74 5.85 -6.05 7.48
C SER A 74 4.42 -5.59 7.70
N ALA A 75 3.42 -6.43 7.40
CA ALA A 75 2.01 -6.11 7.65
C ALA A 75 1.71 -5.97 9.15
N ASN A 76 2.25 -6.86 9.98
CA ASN A 76 2.11 -6.78 11.43
C ASN A 76 2.81 -5.54 12.01
N GLU A 77 4.01 -5.20 11.53
CA GLU A 77 4.73 -3.98 11.93
C GLU A 77 3.97 -2.72 11.51
N ALA A 78 3.47 -2.68 10.27
CA ALA A 78 2.65 -1.58 9.79
C ALA A 78 1.41 -1.36 10.65
N ASN A 79 0.78 -2.42 11.15
CA ASN A 79 -0.44 -2.34 11.94
C ASN A 79 -0.27 -1.65 13.31
N GLU A 80 0.96 -1.44 13.77
CA GLU A 80 1.26 -0.69 15.01
C GLU A 80 1.27 0.83 14.80
N PHE A 81 1.26 1.28 13.54
CA PHE A 81 1.36 2.69 13.18
C PHE A 81 0.02 3.25 12.68
N ASP A 82 -0.18 4.55 12.89
CA ASP A 82 -1.29 5.28 12.27
C ASP A 82 -1.17 5.30 10.73
N LEU A 83 -2.24 5.72 10.04
CA LEU A 83 -2.27 5.73 8.57
C LEU A 83 -1.16 6.60 7.95
N LYS A 84 -0.89 7.80 8.49
CA LYS A 84 0.10 8.73 7.93
C LYS A 84 1.51 8.14 8.04
N THR A 85 1.82 7.59 9.21
CA THR A 85 3.09 6.92 9.47
C THR A 85 3.27 5.68 8.59
N ARG A 86 2.21 4.86 8.42
CA ARG A 86 2.22 3.72 7.51
C ARG A 86 2.54 4.14 6.07
N LEU A 87 1.87 5.17 5.54
CA LEU A 87 2.12 5.66 4.18
C LEU A 87 3.57 6.17 4.03
N ASN A 88 4.11 6.87 5.01
CA ASN A 88 5.48 7.39 4.91
C ASN A 88 6.57 6.29 4.90
N ILE A 89 6.31 5.13 5.52
CA ILE A 89 7.27 4.02 5.60
C ILE A 89 7.03 2.99 4.49
N TYR A 90 5.77 2.69 4.20
CA TYR A 90 5.37 1.53 3.41
C TYR A 90 4.73 1.85 2.07
N SER A 91 4.59 3.11 1.68
CA SER A 91 4.04 3.47 0.38
C SER A 91 4.91 2.98 -0.77
N PHE A 92 4.29 2.85 -1.95
CA PHE A 92 5.00 2.43 -3.14
C PHE A 92 6.15 3.39 -3.48
N SER A 93 5.88 4.70 -3.49
CA SER A 93 6.87 5.73 -3.84
C SER A 93 8.08 5.76 -2.92
N LYS A 94 7.92 5.40 -1.65
CA LYS A 94 9.02 5.34 -0.68
C LYS A 94 9.87 4.08 -0.80
N ARG A 95 9.32 3.00 -1.36
CA ARG A 95 9.96 1.69 -1.38
C ARG A 95 10.40 1.24 -2.77
N PHE A 96 9.85 1.81 -3.83
CA PHE A 96 10.22 1.49 -5.19
C PHE A 96 11.49 2.22 -5.59
N SER A 97 12.48 1.48 -6.07
CA SER A 97 13.79 2.00 -6.48
C SER A 97 14.07 1.84 -7.97
N GLY A 98 13.08 1.42 -8.76
CA GLY A 98 13.20 1.36 -10.21
C GLY A 98 12.91 2.71 -10.86
N SER A 99 13.19 2.82 -12.15
CA SER A 99 12.71 3.95 -12.96
C SER A 99 11.19 3.87 -13.11
N TRP A 100 10.49 4.94 -12.74
CA TRP A 100 9.05 5.06 -12.90
C TRP A 100 8.70 6.42 -13.51
N GLY A 101 7.87 6.40 -14.55
CA GLY A 101 7.44 7.61 -15.25
C GLY A 101 8.55 8.24 -16.10
N ASN A 102 8.17 9.19 -16.96
CA ASN A 102 9.11 10.15 -17.50
C ASN A 102 9.33 11.20 -16.41
N CYS A 103 10.57 11.39 -15.97
CA CYS A 103 10.90 12.33 -14.91
C CYS A 103 10.78 13.79 -15.41
N ASP A 104 9.57 14.33 -15.45
CA ASP A 104 9.31 15.76 -15.72
C ASP A 104 8.53 16.41 -14.56
N CYS A 105 8.81 16.05 -13.31
CA CYS A 105 8.25 16.73 -12.14
C CYS A 105 9.33 17.54 -11.40
N GLU A 106 9.31 18.87 -11.59
CA GLU A 106 10.20 19.82 -10.91
C GLU A 106 9.85 20.07 -9.42
N ASP A 107 9.02 19.24 -8.76
CA ASP A 107 8.40 19.67 -7.49
C ASP A 107 8.23 18.58 -6.41
N CYS A 108 9.09 17.57 -6.33
CA CYS A 108 9.04 16.56 -5.25
C CYS A 108 10.03 16.77 -4.08
N ASP A 109 10.66 17.94 -3.96
CA ASP A 109 11.54 18.30 -2.83
C ASP A 109 11.08 19.58 -2.11
N LYS A 110 9.90 19.55 -1.49
CA LYS A 110 9.56 20.51 -0.43
C LYS A 110 9.20 19.78 0.85
N ASN A 111 10.22 19.65 1.69
CA ASN A 111 10.09 19.41 3.12
C ASN A 111 9.39 20.60 3.77
N GLU A 112 8.07 20.55 3.86
CA GLU A 112 7.30 21.56 4.58
C GLU A 112 7.56 21.42 6.09
N THR A 113 8.64 22.06 6.55
CA THR A 113 8.89 22.31 7.96
C THR A 113 7.87 23.35 8.39
N MET A 114 6.77 22.93 9.00
CA MET A 114 5.87 23.84 9.72
C MET A 114 6.62 24.36 10.94
N ASP A 115 7.24 25.53 10.80
CA ASP A 115 7.78 26.29 11.91
C ASP A 115 6.61 26.96 12.65
N LEU A 116 6.20 26.36 13.76
CA LEU A 116 5.27 26.98 14.71
C LEU A 116 6.06 27.89 15.64
N SER A 117 6.44 29.04 15.11
CA SER A 117 6.75 30.23 15.91
C SER A 117 6.25 31.44 15.16
N ASP A 118 5.06 31.91 15.53
CA ASP A 118 4.88 33.33 15.86
C ASP A 118 3.54 33.50 16.58
N SER A 119 3.68 33.67 17.88
CA SER A 119 2.68 34.26 18.76
C SER A 119 2.47 35.73 18.38
N CYS A 120 1.20 36.11 18.21
CA CYS A 120 0.70 37.43 18.63
C CYS A 120 -0.76 37.29 19.07
#